data_AF-A0A937LM79-F1
#
_entry.id   AF-A0A937LM79-F1
#
_cell.length_a   1.000
_cell.length_b   1.000
_cell.length_c   1.000
_cell.angle_alpha   90.00
_cell.angle_beta   90.00
_cell.angle_gamma   90.00
#
_symmetry.space_group_name_H-M   'P 1'
#
loop_
_entity.id
_entity.type
_entity.pdbx_description
1 polymer ?
#
loop_
_entity_poly.entity_id
_entity_poly.type
_entity_poly.pdbx_seq_one_letter_code
_entity_poly.pdbx_strand_id
1 'polypeptide(L)'
;MPKIIVYIILFLILLITYKSGIFTFPIDEVKIISSEKNHNENKLDSLISSLYGNDLLLMDIHIIQKKIMSDNQIRYAEIKKSFPSTLEITIFHHKPIAQYGNKILTSNGTLIDHLQDKNRFPVIIDHYNDATFAKDIFMFSTEQLDMIRLNIDKIEIHHSLIRIYTDSLILISDRSNFKKNIKRLILSFDEIHRVYEKKVTSIDMRYSNGFAIK
;
A
#
# COMPACT_ATOMS: atom_id res chain seq x y z
N MET A 1 21.40 -15.98 -63.38
CA MET A 1 20.59 -17.11 -62.87
C MET A 1 21.07 -17.69 -61.53
N PRO A 2 22.36 -17.92 -61.23
CA PRO A 2 22.77 -18.56 -59.96
C PRO A 2 22.50 -17.68 -58.72
N LYS A 3 22.61 -16.35 -58.83
CA LYS A 3 22.38 -15.41 -57.72
C LYS A 3 20.94 -15.43 -57.20
N ILE A 4 19.95 -15.57 -58.10
CA ILE A 4 18.52 -15.61 -57.72
C ILE A 4 18.20 -16.86 -56.90
N ILE A 5 18.77 -18.00 -57.28
CA ILE A 5 18.63 -19.27 -56.55
C ILE A 5 19.21 -19.14 -55.13
N VAL A 6 20.37 -18.48 -54.98
CA VAL A 6 20.97 -18.23 -53.66
C VAL A 6 20.07 -17.35 -52.79
N TYR A 7 19.47 -16.29 -53.33
CA TYR A 7 18.53 -15.45 -52.56
C TYR A 7 17.25 -16.19 -52.17
N ILE A 8 16.72 -17.05 -53.04
CA ILE A 8 15.55 -17.88 -52.73
C ILE A 8 15.87 -18.88 -51.63
N ILE A 9 17.04 -19.54 -51.69
CA ILE A 9 17.47 -20.48 -50.64
C ILE A 9 17.68 -19.75 -49.32
N LEU A 10 18.31 -18.57 -49.32
CA LEU A 10 18.51 -17.77 -48.11
C LEU A 10 17.17 -17.33 -47.50
N PHE A 11 16.21 -16.92 -48.34
CA PHE A 11 14.87 -16.55 -47.92
C PHE A 11 14.09 -17.75 -47.36
N LEU A 12 14.22 -18.92 -47.98
CA LEU A 12 13.59 -20.15 -47.50
C LEU A 12 14.17 -20.60 -46.15
N ILE A 13 15.50 -20.53 -45.99
CA ILE A 13 16.18 -20.80 -44.71
C ILE A 13 15.69 -19.82 -43.65
N LEU A 14 15.58 -18.53 -43.96
CA LEU A 14 15.08 -17.51 -43.04
C LEU A 14 13.62 -17.77 -42.63
N LEU A 15 12.77 -18.21 -43.57
CA LEU A 15 11.38 -18.59 -43.30
C LEU A 15 11.28 -19.85 -42.43
N ILE A 16 12.14 -20.83 -42.70
CA ILE A 16 12.21 -22.08 -41.93
C ILE A 16 12.73 -21.78 -40.52
N THR A 17 13.78 -20.98 -40.36
CA THR A 17 14.32 -20.61 -39.03
C THR A 17 13.33 -19.77 -38.23
N TYR A 18 12.59 -18.88 -38.89
CA TYR A 18 11.51 -18.11 -38.26
C TYR A 18 10.35 -19.01 -37.80
N LYS A 19 9.93 -20.00 -38.60
CA LYS A 19 8.83 -20.91 -38.26
C LYS A 19 9.21 -22.07 -37.33
N SER A 20 10.48 -22.48 -37.32
CA SER A 20 10.95 -23.64 -36.53
C SER A 20 11.20 -23.32 -35.06
N GLY A 21 11.10 -22.06 -34.64
CA GLY A 21 11.34 -21.69 -33.24
C GLY A 21 12.80 -21.87 -32.82
N ILE A 22 13.76 -21.85 -33.75
CA ILE A 22 15.21 -22.00 -33.43
C ILE A 22 15.70 -20.89 -32.48
N PHE A 23 15.02 -19.75 -32.42
CA PHE A 23 15.24 -18.67 -31.46
C PHE A 23 14.15 -18.67 -30.38
N THR A 24 14.08 -19.74 -29.57
CA THR A 24 13.34 -19.71 -28.31
C THR A 24 14.18 -19.09 -27.22
N PHE A 25 13.56 -18.27 -26.39
CA PHE A 25 14.19 -17.68 -25.20
C PHE A 25 13.49 -18.24 -23.97
N PRO A 26 13.75 -19.52 -23.60
CA PRO A 26 13.11 -20.12 -22.44
C PRO A 26 13.45 -19.32 -21.19
N ILE A 27 12.47 -19.16 -20.30
CA ILE A 27 12.69 -18.54 -19.00
C ILE A 27 13.38 -19.57 -18.11
N ASP A 28 14.64 -19.30 -17.80
CA ASP A 28 15.47 -20.12 -16.91
C ASP A 28 15.53 -19.55 -15.49
N GLU A 29 15.21 -18.26 -15.34
CA GLU A 29 15.27 -17.55 -14.06
C GLU A 29 14.08 -16.59 -13.91
N VAL A 30 13.42 -16.64 -12.75
CA VAL A 30 12.45 -15.64 -12.33
C VAL A 30 12.98 -14.94 -11.08
N LYS A 31 13.28 -13.65 -11.21
CA LYS A 31 13.80 -12.84 -10.11
C LYS A 31 12.66 -12.02 -9.52
N ILE A 32 12.41 -12.20 -8.23
CA ILE A 32 11.36 -11.48 -7.50
C ILE A 32 11.99 -10.48 -6.55
N ILE A 33 11.54 -9.24 -6.66
CA ILE A 33 11.92 -8.15 -5.76
C ILE A 33 10.63 -7.68 -5.09
N SER A 34 10.54 -7.82 -3.77
CA SER A 34 9.39 -7.33 -3.01
C SER A 34 9.75 -6.14 -2.15
N SER A 35 8.84 -5.17 -2.04
CA SER A 35 8.94 -4.09 -1.06
C SER A 35 8.84 -4.55 0.39
N GLU A 36 8.31 -5.75 0.66
CA GLU A 36 8.20 -6.32 2.01
C GLU A 36 9.02 -7.60 2.18
N LYS A 37 9.76 -7.69 3.27
CA LYS A 37 10.71 -8.78 3.55
C LYS A 37 10.05 -10.12 3.92
N ASN A 38 8.74 -10.13 4.17
CA ASN A 38 7.97 -11.25 4.74
C ASN A 38 6.73 -11.62 3.92
N HIS A 39 6.69 -11.27 2.63
CA HIS A 39 5.57 -11.75 1.82
C HIS A 39 5.63 -13.27 1.70
N ASN A 40 4.49 -13.93 1.94
CA ASN A 40 4.36 -15.37 1.90
C ASN A 40 4.41 -15.81 0.42
N GLU A 41 5.63 -16.02 -0.10
CA GLU A 41 5.93 -16.38 -1.49
C GLU A 41 5.10 -17.59 -1.97
N ASN A 42 4.69 -18.45 -1.02
CA ASN A 42 3.83 -19.62 -1.20
C ASN A 42 2.59 -19.43 -2.10
N LYS A 43 1.96 -18.24 -2.11
CA LYS A 43 0.79 -18.00 -2.99
C LYS A 43 1.17 -17.76 -4.44
N LEU A 44 2.37 -17.28 -4.69
CA LEU A 44 2.87 -16.98 -6.04
C LEU A 44 3.68 -18.13 -6.64
N ASP A 45 4.14 -19.07 -5.81
CA ASP A 45 4.95 -20.22 -6.22
C ASP A 45 4.38 -20.99 -7.40
N SER A 46 3.06 -21.27 -7.39
CA SER A 46 2.43 -21.99 -8.51
C SER A 46 2.41 -21.16 -9.79
N LEU A 47 2.22 -19.84 -9.66
CA LEU A 47 2.29 -18.93 -10.81
C LEU A 47 3.72 -18.91 -11.36
N ILE A 48 4.72 -18.69 -10.50
CA ILE A 48 6.13 -18.62 -10.86
C ILE A 48 6.60 -19.93 -11.51
N SER A 49 6.25 -21.07 -10.92
CA SER A 49 6.57 -22.40 -11.46
C SER A 49 6.01 -22.58 -12.87
N SER A 50 4.81 -22.06 -13.14
CA SER A 50 4.19 -22.11 -14.47
C SER A 50 4.88 -21.21 -15.52
N LEU A 51 5.76 -20.30 -15.10
CA LEU A 51 6.47 -19.40 -16.00
C LEU A 51 7.74 -20.02 -16.60
N TYR A 52 8.42 -20.92 -15.87
CA TYR A 52 9.65 -21.54 -16.34
C TYR A 52 9.46 -22.31 -17.65
N GLY A 53 10.44 -22.19 -18.55
CA GLY A 53 10.43 -22.84 -19.86
C GLY A 53 9.49 -22.21 -20.90
N ASN A 54 8.62 -21.27 -20.52
CA ASN A 54 7.89 -20.46 -21.50
C ASN A 54 8.84 -19.54 -22.25
N ASP A 55 8.43 -19.13 -23.45
CA ASP A 55 9.21 -18.21 -24.26
C ASP A 55 9.09 -16.75 -23.77
N LEU A 56 10.22 -16.19 -23.33
CA LEU A 56 10.34 -14.83 -22.80
C LEU A 56 9.90 -13.77 -23.84
N LEU A 57 10.19 -13.97 -25.12
CA LEU A 57 9.80 -13.02 -26.18
C LEU A 57 8.28 -13.01 -26.39
N LEU A 58 7.68 -14.18 -26.52
CA LEU A 58 6.28 -14.35 -26.91
C LEU A 58 5.30 -14.18 -25.73
N MET A 59 5.77 -14.26 -24.48
CA MET A 59 4.88 -14.14 -23.33
C MET A 59 4.21 -12.76 -23.23
N ASP A 60 2.94 -12.75 -22.83
CA ASP A 60 2.21 -11.54 -22.49
C ASP A 60 2.39 -11.19 -21.00
N ILE A 61 3.18 -10.15 -20.75
CA ILE A 61 3.45 -9.65 -19.40
C ILE A 61 2.19 -9.11 -18.72
N HIS A 62 1.21 -8.62 -19.48
CA HIS A 62 0.01 -8.02 -18.91
C HIS A 62 -0.90 -9.08 -18.27
N ILE A 63 -0.94 -10.29 -18.84
CA ILE A 63 -1.66 -11.42 -18.24
C ILE A 63 -1.04 -11.79 -16.89
N ILE A 64 0.29 -11.84 -16.82
CA ILE A 64 1.01 -12.20 -15.60
C ILE A 64 0.82 -11.12 -14.54
N GLN A 65 0.96 -9.85 -14.93
CA GLN A 65 0.71 -8.72 -14.05
C GLN A 65 -0.70 -8.79 -13.45
N LYS A 66 -1.72 -9.05 -14.27
CA LYS A 66 -3.11 -9.23 -13.80
C LYS A 66 -3.27 -10.40 -12.83
N LYS A 67 -2.60 -11.54 -13.09
CA LYS A 67 -2.62 -12.69 -12.17
C LYS A 67 -1.98 -12.35 -10.83
N ILE A 68 -0.83 -11.67 -10.82
CA ILE A 68 -0.18 -11.23 -9.59
C ILE A 68 -1.09 -10.26 -8.84
N MET A 69 -1.64 -9.25 -9.52
CA MET A 69 -2.54 -8.24 -8.94
C MET A 69 -3.93 -8.79 -8.54
N SER A 70 -4.20 -10.07 -8.75
CA SER A 70 -5.42 -10.70 -8.22
C SER A 70 -5.35 -10.92 -6.70
N ASP A 71 -4.15 -10.92 -6.12
CA ASP A 71 -3.99 -10.81 -4.67
C ASP A 71 -4.27 -9.36 -4.23
N ASN A 72 -5.27 -9.19 -3.38
CA ASN A 72 -5.74 -7.88 -2.93
C ASN A 72 -4.73 -7.09 -2.07
N GLN A 73 -3.65 -7.73 -1.61
CA GLN A 73 -2.56 -7.06 -0.89
C GLN A 73 -1.58 -6.38 -1.85
N ILE A 74 -1.55 -6.81 -3.11
CA ILE A 74 -0.63 -6.29 -4.12
C ILE A 74 -1.27 -5.08 -4.79
N ARG A 75 -0.63 -3.92 -4.62
CA ARG A 75 -1.03 -2.68 -5.28
C ARG A 75 -0.68 -2.69 -6.76
N TYR A 76 0.53 -3.16 -7.06
CA TYR A 76 1.07 -3.15 -8.40
C TYR A 76 2.19 -4.17 -8.55
N ALA A 77 2.35 -4.72 -9.75
CA ALA A 77 3.49 -5.53 -10.13
C ALA A 77 4.12 -4.96 -11.40
N GLU A 78 5.42 -4.73 -11.37
CA GLU A 78 6.20 -4.40 -12.55
C GLU A 78 6.86 -5.66 -13.08
N ILE A 79 6.74 -5.90 -14.39
CA ILE A 79 7.30 -7.07 -15.04
C ILE A 79 8.20 -6.60 -16.16
N LYS A 80 9.47 -7.03 -16.10
CA LYS A 80 10.48 -6.67 -17.06
C LYS A 80 11.15 -7.93 -17.61
N LYS A 81 11.23 -7.99 -18.94
CA LYS A 81 11.98 -9.02 -19.66
C LYS A 81 13.46 -8.64 -19.65
N SER A 82 14.29 -9.48 -19.05
CA SER A 82 15.74 -9.29 -19.00
C SER A 82 16.40 -10.38 -19.83
N PHE A 83 16.84 -10.00 -21.03
CA PHE A 83 17.40 -10.95 -21.97
C PHE A 83 18.74 -11.52 -21.47
N PRO A 84 19.03 -12.80 -21.78
CA PRO A 84 18.27 -13.66 -22.70
C PRO A 84 17.14 -14.48 -22.08
N SER A 85 17.16 -14.79 -20.78
CA SER A 85 16.28 -15.82 -20.19
C SER A 85 15.72 -15.49 -18.81
N THR A 86 15.81 -14.24 -18.36
CA THR A 86 15.38 -13.83 -17.01
C THR A 86 14.11 -12.99 -17.06
N LEU A 87 13.14 -13.32 -16.21
CA LEU A 87 11.97 -12.48 -15.95
C LEU A 87 12.12 -11.79 -14.59
N GLU A 88 12.18 -10.46 -14.60
CA GLU A 88 12.21 -9.65 -13.38
C GLU A 88 10.80 -9.22 -12.99
N ILE A 89 10.39 -9.53 -11.76
CA ILE A 89 9.09 -9.18 -11.19
C ILE A 89 9.33 -8.34 -9.94
N THR A 90 8.92 -7.07 -9.97
CA THR A 90 8.93 -6.20 -8.79
C THR A 90 7.52 -6.03 -8.25
N ILE A 91 7.29 -6.45 -7.02
CA ILE A 91 5.98 -6.42 -6.37
C ILE A 91 5.91 -5.28 -5.37
N PHE A 92 4.89 -4.43 -5.52
CA PHE A 92 4.58 -3.33 -4.63
C PHE A 92 3.30 -3.63 -3.86
N HIS A 93 3.43 -3.75 -2.53
CA HIS A 93 2.29 -3.98 -1.65
C HIS A 93 1.55 -2.69 -1.32
N HIS A 94 0.25 -2.82 -1.03
CA HIS A 94 -0.45 -1.77 -0.30
C HIS A 94 0.18 -1.64 1.09
N LYS A 95 0.25 -0.40 1.62
CA LYS A 95 0.67 -0.15 3.02
C LYS A 95 -0.58 0.06 3.87
N PRO A 96 -0.99 -0.93 4.68
CA PRO A 96 -2.13 -0.80 5.61
C PRO A 96 -1.86 0.29 6.64
N ILE A 97 -2.88 1.09 6.96
CA ILE A 97 -2.76 2.15 7.98
C ILE A 97 -3.77 2.02 9.12
N ALA A 98 -5.00 1.57 8.82
CA ALA A 98 -6.06 1.49 9.81
C ALA A 98 -7.15 0.50 9.40
N GLN A 99 -7.85 -0.04 10.37
CA GLN A 99 -9.13 -0.70 10.15
C GLN A 99 -10.20 0.34 9.83
N TYR A 100 -10.96 0.10 8.76
CA TYR A 100 -12.08 0.93 8.33
C TYR A 100 -13.31 0.04 8.07
N GLY A 101 -14.21 -0.05 9.05
CA GLY A 101 -15.31 -1.01 9.03
C GLY A 101 -14.81 -2.47 9.00
N ASN A 102 -15.24 -3.23 8.00
CA ASN A 102 -14.77 -4.61 7.74
C ASN A 102 -13.54 -4.68 6.84
N LYS A 103 -13.06 -3.54 6.32
CA LYS A 103 -11.90 -3.45 5.43
C LYS A 103 -10.70 -2.83 6.14
N ILE A 104 -9.59 -2.79 5.42
CA ILE A 104 -8.36 -2.09 5.80
C ILE A 104 -8.18 -0.90 4.88
N LEU A 105 -8.03 0.28 5.47
CA LEU A 105 -7.62 1.48 4.77
C LEU A 105 -6.11 1.48 4.61
N THR A 106 -5.66 1.84 3.42
CA THR A 106 -4.24 1.88 3.06
C THR A 106 -3.77 3.32 2.86
N SER A 107 -2.46 3.56 2.90
CA SER A 107 -1.88 4.90 2.82
C SER A 107 -2.18 5.64 1.51
N ASN A 108 -2.54 4.93 0.44
CA ASN A 108 -2.95 5.52 -0.83
C ASN A 108 -4.47 5.75 -0.93
N GLY A 109 -5.24 5.46 0.13
CA GLY A 109 -6.69 5.61 0.18
C GLY A 109 -7.50 4.43 -0.36
N THR A 110 -6.85 3.32 -0.75
CA THR A 110 -7.55 2.11 -1.19
C THR A 110 -8.08 1.35 0.02
N LEU A 111 -9.28 0.79 -0.11
CA LEU A 111 -9.85 -0.16 0.85
C LEU A 111 -9.59 -1.59 0.36
N ILE A 112 -8.79 -2.34 1.10
CA ILE A 112 -8.49 -3.75 0.81
C ILE A 112 -9.21 -4.67 1.80
N ASP A 113 -9.59 -5.86 1.33
CA ASP A 113 -10.26 -6.83 2.19
C ASP A 113 -9.26 -7.54 3.11
N HIS A 114 -9.68 -7.73 4.36
CA HIS A 114 -9.14 -8.62 5.40
C HIS A 114 -7.65 -9.01 5.30
N LEU A 115 -6.81 -8.34 6.09
CA LEU A 115 -5.50 -8.85 6.46
C LEU A 115 -5.63 -9.81 7.65
N GLN A 116 -4.83 -10.87 7.66
CA GLN A 116 -4.54 -11.57 8.91
C GLN A 116 -3.98 -10.54 9.91
N ASP A 117 -4.39 -10.62 11.18
CA ASP A 117 -4.01 -9.67 12.24
C ASP A 117 -4.62 -8.26 12.18
N LYS A 118 -5.91 -8.15 11.82
CA LYS A 118 -6.67 -6.87 11.89
C LYS A 118 -6.49 -6.11 13.20
N ASN A 119 -6.36 -6.84 14.32
CA ASN A 119 -6.23 -6.29 15.68
C ASN A 119 -4.94 -5.48 15.91
N ARG A 120 -3.99 -5.47 14.96
CA ARG A 120 -2.75 -4.69 15.06
C ARG A 120 -2.88 -3.26 14.54
N PHE A 121 -3.99 -2.93 13.89
CA PHE A 121 -4.18 -1.61 13.28
C PHE A 121 -5.13 -0.75 14.11
N PRO A 122 -4.88 0.57 14.19
CA PRO A 122 -5.83 1.50 14.77
C PRO A 122 -7.17 1.45 14.05
N VAL A 123 -8.26 1.77 14.76
CA VAL A 123 -9.61 1.69 14.22
C VAL A 123 -10.11 3.07 13.80
N ILE A 124 -10.66 3.21 12.61
CA ILE A 124 -11.40 4.39 12.19
C ILE A 124 -12.89 4.06 12.11
N ILE A 125 -13.69 4.81 12.88
CA ILE A 125 -15.14 4.81 12.80
C ILE A 125 -15.54 6.12 12.11
N ASP A 126 -16.00 6.02 10.89
CA ASP A 126 -16.40 7.17 10.08
C ASP A 126 -17.89 7.12 9.78
N HIS A 127 -18.64 8.05 10.37
CA HIS A 127 -20.09 8.12 10.20
C HIS A 127 -20.51 8.72 8.83
N TYR A 128 -19.57 9.14 8.00
CA TYR A 128 -19.83 9.65 6.64
C TYR A 128 -19.50 8.67 5.52
N ASN A 129 -18.82 7.56 5.82
CA ASN A 129 -18.29 6.65 4.82
C ASN A 129 -17.39 7.34 3.76
N ASP A 130 -16.62 8.36 4.16
CA ASP A 130 -15.63 9.05 3.33
C ASP A 130 -14.21 8.60 3.68
N ALA A 131 -13.80 7.49 3.06
CA ALA A 131 -12.48 6.89 3.27
C ALA A 131 -11.31 7.84 2.94
N THR A 132 -11.50 8.79 2.00
CA THR A 132 -10.45 9.75 1.63
C THR A 132 -10.25 10.77 2.74
N PHE A 133 -11.35 11.34 3.24
CA PHE A 133 -11.31 12.26 4.38
C PHE A 133 -10.78 11.55 5.63
N ALA A 134 -11.25 10.34 5.91
CA ALA A 134 -10.77 9.52 7.02
C ALA A 134 -9.27 9.26 6.96
N LYS A 135 -8.74 8.91 5.77
CA LYS A 135 -7.30 8.73 5.53
C LYS A 135 -6.54 10.02 5.83
N ASP A 136 -7.01 11.16 5.35
CA ASP A 136 -6.34 12.45 5.56
C ASP A 136 -6.32 12.85 7.04
N ILE A 137 -7.42 12.62 7.77
CA ILE A 137 -7.49 12.83 9.22
C ILE A 137 -6.52 11.91 9.95
N PHE A 138 -6.51 10.61 9.64
CA PHE A 138 -5.65 9.64 10.29
C PHE A 138 -4.16 9.91 10.05
N MET A 139 -3.76 10.14 8.79
CA MET A 139 -2.37 10.41 8.42
C MET A 139 -1.86 11.69 9.08
N PHE A 140 -2.65 12.77 9.01
CA PHE A 140 -2.30 14.03 9.66
C PHE A 140 -2.20 13.86 11.17
N SER A 141 -3.16 13.17 11.80
CA SER A 141 -3.12 12.95 13.25
C SER A 141 -1.90 12.13 13.66
N THR A 142 -1.59 11.06 12.92
CA THR A 142 -0.43 10.21 13.19
C THR A 142 0.86 11.03 13.14
N GLU A 143 1.04 11.83 12.10
CA GLU A 143 2.22 12.70 11.95
C GLU A 143 2.35 13.72 13.09
N GLN A 144 1.26 14.38 13.48
CA GLN A 144 1.31 15.41 14.52
C GLN A 144 1.46 14.81 15.92
N LEU A 145 0.78 13.71 16.22
CA LEU A 145 0.77 13.09 17.55
C LEU A 145 2.06 12.31 17.84
N ASP A 146 2.77 11.83 16.81
CA ASP A 146 4.09 11.23 16.96
C ASP A 146 5.12 12.23 17.55
N MET A 147 4.98 13.53 17.22
CA MET A 147 5.84 14.60 17.77
C MET A 147 5.75 14.69 19.30
N ILE A 148 4.61 14.30 19.88
CA ILE A 148 4.37 14.28 21.33
C ILE A 148 4.23 12.86 21.87
N ARG A 149 4.68 11.85 21.09
CA ARG A 149 4.73 10.43 21.44
C ARG A 149 3.39 9.83 21.86
N LEU A 150 2.29 10.30 21.25
CA LEU A 150 0.96 9.72 21.43
C LEU A 150 0.64 8.80 20.27
N ASN A 151 0.37 7.52 20.57
CA ASN A 151 -0.04 6.54 19.58
C ASN A 151 -1.56 6.52 19.45
N ILE A 152 -2.08 6.47 18.23
CA ILE A 152 -3.52 6.44 17.97
C ILE A 152 -4.02 5.00 18.05
N ASP A 153 -5.02 4.75 18.90
CA ASP A 153 -5.73 3.48 18.96
C ASP A 153 -7.01 3.52 18.12
N LYS A 154 -7.73 4.64 18.16
CA LYS A 154 -8.99 4.81 17.44
C LYS A 154 -9.27 6.27 17.07
N ILE A 155 -9.89 6.49 15.92
CA ILE A 155 -10.49 7.77 15.53
C ILE A 155 -11.98 7.58 15.29
N GLU A 156 -12.80 8.47 15.85
CA GLU A 156 -14.22 8.57 15.53
C GLU A 156 -14.51 9.91 14.86
N ILE A 157 -15.07 9.85 13.64
CA ILE A 157 -15.42 11.01 12.83
C ILE A 157 -16.94 11.17 12.86
N HIS A 158 -17.40 12.17 13.61
CA HIS A 158 -18.81 12.53 13.77
C HIS A 158 -19.13 13.77 12.95
N HIS A 159 -20.41 14.19 12.98
CA HIS A 159 -20.85 15.29 12.13
C HIS A 159 -20.13 16.62 12.40
N SER A 160 -20.06 17.00 13.67
CA SER A 160 -19.49 18.26 14.13
C SER A 160 -18.12 18.11 14.80
N LEU A 161 -17.72 16.88 15.16
CA LEU A 161 -16.52 16.64 15.97
C LEU A 161 -15.73 15.43 15.50
N ILE A 162 -14.47 15.40 15.90
CA ILE A 162 -13.59 14.24 15.77
C ILE A 162 -13.07 13.90 17.16
N ARG A 163 -13.13 12.62 17.52
CA ARG A 163 -12.47 12.09 18.73
C ARG A 163 -11.29 11.22 18.34
N ILE A 164 -10.16 11.42 18.98
CA ILE A 164 -8.98 10.56 18.86
C ILE A 164 -8.74 9.91 20.21
N TYR A 165 -8.73 8.59 20.23
CA TYR A 165 -8.35 7.79 21.38
C TYR A 165 -6.90 7.41 21.18
N THR A 166 -6.05 7.81 22.13
CA THR A 166 -4.65 7.42 22.16
C THR A 166 -4.41 6.39 23.26
N ASP A 167 -3.19 5.88 23.30
CA ASP A 167 -2.66 5.02 24.36
C ASP A 167 -2.81 5.57 25.80
N SER A 168 -3.06 6.87 25.97
CA SER A 168 -3.02 7.56 27.26
C SER A 168 -4.14 8.55 27.52
N LEU A 169 -4.75 9.15 26.48
CA LEU A 169 -5.79 10.16 26.65
C LEU A 169 -6.73 10.26 25.45
N ILE A 170 -7.83 10.99 25.61
CA ILE A 170 -8.79 11.27 24.55
C ILE A 170 -8.68 12.73 24.10
N LEU A 171 -8.52 12.94 22.79
CA LEU A 171 -8.55 14.25 22.17
C LEU A 171 -9.90 14.50 21.51
N ILE A 172 -10.47 15.68 21.72
CA ILE A 172 -11.75 16.09 21.13
C ILE A 172 -11.55 17.39 20.37
N SER A 173 -12.06 17.45 19.13
CA SER A 173 -11.89 18.61 18.25
C SER A 173 -13.13 18.86 17.41
N ASP A 174 -13.34 20.10 16.98
CA ASP A 174 -14.34 20.40 15.95
C ASP A 174 -13.83 19.89 14.61
N ARG A 175 -14.72 19.28 13.83
CA ARG A 175 -14.37 18.75 12.51
C ARG A 175 -13.87 19.84 11.56
N SER A 176 -14.49 21.02 11.57
CA SER A 176 -14.14 22.15 10.69
C SER A 176 -12.76 22.76 10.99
N ASN A 177 -12.36 22.77 12.27
CA ASN A 177 -11.10 23.37 12.72
C ASN A 177 -10.04 22.33 13.10
N PHE A 178 -10.26 21.06 12.73
CA PHE A 178 -9.50 19.92 13.23
C PHE A 178 -7.98 20.11 13.17
N LYS A 179 -7.45 20.42 11.97
CA LYS A 179 -6.01 20.59 11.74
C LYS A 179 -5.43 21.74 12.56
N LYS A 180 -6.16 22.84 12.71
CA LYS A 180 -5.75 24.00 13.51
C LYS A 180 -5.70 23.64 14.99
N ASN A 181 -6.72 22.95 15.49
CA ASN A 181 -6.84 22.57 16.89
C ASN A 181 -5.73 21.59 17.31
N ILE A 182 -5.43 20.58 16.48
CA ILE A 182 -4.30 19.65 16.72
C ILE A 182 -2.97 20.40 16.74
N LYS A 183 -2.70 21.27 15.76
CA LYS A 183 -1.46 22.07 15.76
C LYS A 183 -1.30 22.91 17.02
N ARG A 184 -2.39 23.54 17.47
CA ARG A 184 -2.38 24.30 18.73
C ARG A 184 -2.07 23.40 19.93
N LEU A 185 -2.63 22.18 19.97
CA LEU A 185 -2.31 21.21 21.02
C LEU A 185 -0.82 20.88 21.04
N ILE A 186 -0.23 20.56 19.88
CA ILE A 186 1.20 20.20 19.80
C ILE A 186 2.07 21.30 20.39
N LEU A 187 1.77 22.57 20.10
CA LEU A 187 2.51 23.73 20.61
C LEU A 187 2.41 23.92 22.13
N SER A 188 1.33 23.46 22.76
CA SER A 188 1.04 23.66 24.17
C SER A 188 1.17 22.37 25.01
N PHE A 189 1.48 21.24 24.38
CA PHE A 189 1.38 19.93 25.03
C PHE A 189 2.36 19.77 26.20
N ASP A 190 3.60 20.23 26.05
CA ASP A 190 4.61 20.18 27.11
C ASP A 190 4.19 20.98 28.35
N GLU A 191 3.58 22.15 28.14
CA GLU A 191 3.07 22.97 29.24
C GLU A 191 1.89 22.31 29.94
N ILE A 192 0.95 21.75 29.18
CA ILE A 192 -0.18 20.98 29.72
C ILE A 192 0.35 19.79 30.55
N HIS A 193 1.30 19.04 30.01
CA HIS A 193 1.87 17.90 30.70
C HIS A 193 2.60 18.30 31.99
N ARG A 194 3.31 19.43 32.00
CA ARG A 194 3.97 19.96 33.20
C ARG A 194 2.98 20.39 34.29
N VAL A 195 1.83 20.98 33.91
CA VAL A 195 0.84 21.49 34.86
C VAL A 195 -0.03 20.38 35.44
N TYR A 196 -0.43 19.40 34.62
CA TYR A 196 -1.41 18.38 34.99
C TYR A 196 -0.82 16.97 35.17
N GLU A 197 0.47 16.78 34.88
CA GLU A 197 1.20 15.51 34.94
C GLU A 197 0.43 14.35 34.28
N LYS A 198 0.41 13.16 34.90
CA LYS A 198 -0.26 11.94 34.39
C LYS A 198 -1.76 11.87 34.69
N LYS A 199 -2.38 12.96 35.17
CA LYS A 199 -3.81 12.93 35.54
C LYS A 199 -4.75 13.26 34.37
N VAL A 200 -4.21 13.67 33.22
CA VAL A 200 -5.02 14.04 32.06
C VAL A 200 -5.59 12.80 31.40
N THR A 201 -6.91 12.70 31.44
CA THR A 201 -7.70 11.66 30.77
C THR A 201 -8.27 12.14 29.43
N SER A 202 -8.52 13.45 29.30
CA SER A 202 -8.99 14.02 28.04
C SER A 202 -8.66 15.50 27.87
N ILE A 203 -8.53 15.92 26.60
CA ILE A 203 -8.31 17.30 26.19
C ILE A 203 -9.34 17.67 25.12
N ASP A 204 -10.21 18.62 25.42
CA ASP A 204 -11.16 19.20 24.47
C ASP A 204 -10.60 20.50 23.87
N MET A 205 -10.36 20.47 22.57
CA MET A 205 -9.70 21.51 21.78
C MET A 205 -10.69 22.37 21.00
N ARG A 206 -12.00 22.23 21.21
CA ARG A 206 -13.03 22.99 20.49
C ARG A 206 -13.05 24.49 20.82
N TYR A 207 -12.43 24.90 21.92
CA TYR A 207 -12.36 26.29 22.31
C TYR A 207 -11.31 27.05 21.49
N SER A 208 -11.62 28.28 21.08
CA SER A 208 -10.73 29.09 20.23
C SER A 208 -9.42 29.46 20.92
N ASN A 209 -9.48 29.72 22.23
CA ASN A 209 -8.40 30.33 23.02
C ASN A 209 -7.88 29.42 24.14
N GLY A 210 -8.18 28.11 24.12
CA GLY A 210 -7.71 27.23 25.18
C GLY A 210 -8.14 25.77 25.01
N PHE A 211 -7.96 25.01 26.08
CA PHE A 211 -8.30 23.60 26.19
C PHE A 211 -9.12 23.37 27.46
N ALA A 212 -10.14 22.52 27.39
CA ALA A 212 -10.74 21.96 28.60
C ALA A 212 -10.06 20.62 28.89
N ILE A 213 -9.56 20.46 30.13
CA ILE A 213 -8.76 19.31 30.55
C ILE A 213 -9.52 18.59 31.66
N LYS A 214 -9.56 17.27 31.60
CA LYS A 214 -10.13 16.40 32.63
C LYS A 214 -9.12 15.35 33.06
#